data_AF-A0A915C7F5-F1
#
_entry.id   AF-A0A915C7F5-F1
#
_cell.length_a   1.000
_cell.length_b   1.000
_cell.length_c   1.000
_cell.angle_alpha   90.00
_cell.angle_beta   90.00
_cell.angle_gamma   90.00
#
_symmetry.space_group_name_H-M   'P 1'
#
loop_
_entity.id
_entity.type
_entity.pdbx_description
1 polymer ?
#
loop_
_entity_poly.entity_id
_entity_poly.type
_entity_poly.pdbx_seq_one_letter_code
_entity_poly.pdbx_strand_id
1 'polypeptide(L)'
;MPVSHGGSNERRNTAAKMQKVATTLEMVNQESEVMDATEDRYWSSGSVENHENISKSALAYISESGKNPVSLVMEYMQRVGVQVVFDKCIDKGGFQVSTVVDGVRWSGVVCSSKREAKVSCCRVVIDYLIRQGKIRTRSSCEGGIQLKNSIFEQMESALYSCFDYECSSNSELKASEKVIAGIFMVDAVAAECHLISWATGNKCVQGSALCTNGCTVNDSHAEVLCRRGLLRFLYQQLEVYLRDEQKSIFRKVMGRLTLRPSLTFHLFISTAPCGDGRIFSFSSEDVASGSAHRPEVDKNKGALRTKIECGEGTVPIPGDVHMQTMDGIFGGERLRTMSCSDKILKWNSLGIQGCLLTAFMRPVYLCTLTIGQLFHYGHLSRSVCCRLGDSLKLPLPFKLNHPYLASCTAQR
;
A
#
# COMPACT_ATOMS: atom_id res chain seq x y z
N MET A 1 -71.17 23.69 18.60
CA MET A 1 -70.54 22.36 18.47
C MET A 1 -69.94 22.25 17.06
N PRO A 2 -68.79 21.60 16.85
CA PRO A 2 -67.55 21.73 17.60
C PRO A 2 -66.28 21.70 16.68
N VAL A 3 -65.09 21.89 17.31
CA VAL A 3 -63.73 21.41 16.94
C VAL A 3 -63.06 22.04 15.69
N SER A 4 -62.18 23.05 15.79
CA SER A 4 -60.80 23.11 16.35
C SER A 4 -59.71 22.56 15.40
N HIS A 5 -58.80 23.45 14.98
CA HIS A 5 -57.34 23.43 15.27
C HIS A 5 -56.53 22.62 14.24
N GLY A 6 -55.37 23.04 13.75
CA GLY A 6 -54.42 24.07 14.16
C GLY A 6 -53.09 23.67 13.50
N GLY A 7 -52.29 24.62 13.03
CA GLY A 7 -50.98 24.28 12.45
C GLY A 7 -50.43 25.22 11.39
N SER A 8 -51.02 26.39 11.14
CA SER A 8 -50.42 27.45 10.32
C SER A 8 -49.42 28.33 11.09
N ASN A 9 -48.92 27.86 12.24
CA ASN A 9 -47.98 28.59 13.11
C ASN A 9 -46.62 27.90 13.34
N GLU A 10 -46.33 26.75 12.69
CA GLU A 10 -45.02 26.08 12.80
C GLU A 10 -44.05 26.36 11.64
N ARG A 11 -44.51 26.98 10.55
CA ARG A 11 -43.64 27.39 9.42
C ARG A 11 -43.11 28.82 9.50
N ARG A 12 -43.57 29.60 10.48
CA ARG A 12 -43.04 30.96 10.78
C ARG A 12 -42.11 31.02 12.00
N ASN A 13 -41.92 29.91 12.71
CA ASN A 13 -41.03 29.83 13.89
C ASN A 13 -39.73 29.02 13.67
N THR A 14 -39.53 28.47 12.46
CA THR A 14 -38.26 27.87 12.02
C THR A 14 -37.41 28.82 11.16
N ALA A 15 -38.03 29.82 10.52
CA ALA A 15 -37.31 30.89 9.82
C ALA A 15 -36.66 31.92 10.78
N ALA A 16 -37.22 32.11 11.98
CA ALA A 16 -36.66 32.99 13.02
C ALA A 16 -35.63 32.31 13.94
N LYS A 17 -35.43 30.99 13.82
CA LYS A 17 -34.35 30.22 14.49
C LYS A 17 -33.19 29.85 13.57
N MET A 18 -33.30 30.07 12.24
CA MET A 18 -32.18 30.02 11.29
C MET A 18 -31.48 31.39 11.10
N GLN A 19 -32.02 32.46 11.68
CA GLN A 19 -31.44 33.81 11.62
C GLN A 19 -30.73 34.24 12.92
N LYS A 20 -30.48 33.28 13.84
CA LYS A 20 -29.71 33.49 15.09
C LYS A 20 -28.58 32.47 15.32
N VAL A 21 -28.30 31.62 14.33
CA VAL A 21 -27.03 30.87 14.21
C VAL A 21 -26.17 31.45 13.06
N ALA A 22 -26.79 32.21 12.14
CA ALA A 22 -26.10 32.99 11.12
C ALA A 22 -25.36 34.23 11.67
N THR A 23 -25.67 34.71 12.88
CA THR A 23 -25.06 35.94 13.46
C THR A 23 -24.06 35.67 14.58
N THR A 24 -23.59 34.42 14.72
CA THR A 24 -22.43 34.06 15.59
C THR A 24 -21.31 33.39 14.80
N LEU A 25 -21.50 33.20 13.48
CA LEU A 25 -20.46 32.82 12.51
C LEU A 25 -19.91 34.03 11.73
N GLU A 26 -20.55 35.19 11.80
CA GLU A 26 -20.11 36.45 11.15
C GLU A 26 -19.14 37.30 12.01
N MET A 27 -18.68 36.81 13.17
CA MET A 27 -17.67 37.49 14.00
C MET A 27 -16.40 36.64 14.24
N VAL A 28 -16.25 35.52 13.53
CA VAL A 28 -15.02 34.70 13.49
C VAL A 28 -14.38 34.71 12.09
N ASN A 29 -15.01 35.41 11.12
CA ASN A 29 -14.58 35.48 9.72
C ASN A 29 -13.98 36.85 9.32
N GLN A 30 -13.48 37.62 10.28
CA GLN A 30 -12.70 38.84 10.00
C GLN A 30 -11.31 38.71 10.64
N GLU A 31 -10.47 37.87 10.05
CA GLU A 31 -8.99 38.04 10.04
C GLU A 31 -8.23 37.04 9.14
N SER A 32 -8.90 36.26 8.28
CA SER A 32 -8.26 35.26 7.41
C SER A 32 -8.52 35.41 5.91
N GLU A 33 -9.14 36.50 5.45
CA GLU A 33 -9.38 36.76 4.02
C GLU A 33 -8.82 38.11 3.57
N VAL A 34 -7.50 38.24 3.55
CA VAL A 34 -6.81 39.08 2.56
C VAL A 34 -5.49 38.39 2.22
N MET A 35 -5.54 37.36 1.37
CA MET A 35 -4.41 36.89 0.53
C MET A 35 -4.74 35.53 -0.11
N ASP A 36 -5.85 35.38 -0.87
CA ASP A 36 -5.93 34.20 -1.77
C ASP A 36 -6.97 34.30 -2.89
N ALA A 37 -6.75 35.18 -3.87
CA ALA A 37 -7.54 35.14 -5.11
C ALA A 37 -6.77 35.51 -6.39
N THR A 38 -5.44 35.67 -6.32
CA THR A 38 -4.62 36.04 -7.49
C THR A 38 -3.37 35.18 -7.68
N GLU A 39 -3.15 34.13 -6.89
CA GLU A 39 -1.89 33.35 -6.94
C GLU A 39 -1.89 32.09 -7.83
N ASP A 40 -3.02 31.68 -8.40
CA ASP A 40 -3.12 30.40 -9.16
C ASP A 40 -2.84 30.49 -10.67
N ARG A 41 -2.24 31.59 -11.17
CA ARG A 41 -1.98 31.76 -12.62
C ARG A 41 -0.54 31.99 -13.06
N TYR A 42 0.47 31.70 -12.23
CA TYR A 42 1.86 32.06 -12.59
C TYR A 42 2.90 30.93 -12.59
N TRP A 43 2.56 29.67 -12.32
CA TRP A 43 3.58 28.59 -12.27
C TRP A 43 3.61 27.65 -13.48
N SER A 44 3.05 28.08 -14.60
CA SER A 44 3.27 27.42 -15.89
C SER A 44 4.51 28.01 -16.53
N SER A 45 5.61 27.24 -16.60
CA SER A 45 6.90 27.54 -17.25
C SER A 45 7.84 28.50 -16.50
N GLY A 46 8.67 27.94 -15.63
CA GLY A 46 9.85 28.61 -15.08
C GLY A 46 10.79 27.59 -14.47
N SER A 47 12.04 27.54 -14.93
CA SER A 47 13.09 26.70 -14.36
C SER A 47 13.27 27.03 -12.87
N VAL A 48 13.16 26.02 -12.01
CA VAL A 48 13.40 26.17 -10.57
C VAL A 48 14.90 26.42 -10.35
N GLU A 49 15.33 27.67 -10.26
CA GLU A 49 16.70 28.00 -9.85
C GLU A 49 16.92 27.53 -8.38
N ASN A 50 18.01 26.80 -8.15
CA ASN A 50 18.35 26.15 -6.88
C ASN A 50 19.34 27.00 -6.06
N HIS A 51 18.92 28.21 -5.69
CA HIS A 51 19.76 29.14 -4.92
C HIS A 51 20.02 28.66 -3.48
N GLU A 52 19.17 27.79 -2.95
CA GLU A 52 19.27 27.23 -1.60
C GLU A 52 20.16 25.97 -1.49
N ASN A 53 20.67 25.46 -2.62
CA ASN A 53 21.44 24.22 -2.67
C ASN A 53 20.70 23.01 -2.06
N ILE A 54 19.39 22.90 -2.31
CA ILE A 54 18.56 21.77 -1.88
C ILE A 54 18.80 20.55 -2.77
N SER A 55 18.48 19.35 -2.26
CA SER A 55 18.71 18.11 -2.99
C SER A 55 17.88 18.01 -4.28
N LYS A 56 18.37 17.21 -5.23
CA LYS A 56 17.64 16.90 -6.48
C LYS A 56 16.26 16.29 -6.19
N SER A 57 16.13 15.50 -5.13
CA SER A 57 14.87 14.90 -4.70
C SER A 57 13.86 15.94 -4.21
N ALA A 58 14.32 16.97 -3.50
CA ALA A 58 13.48 18.07 -3.08
C ALA A 58 13.01 18.93 -4.27
N LEU A 59 13.91 19.23 -5.21
CA LEU A 59 13.55 19.93 -6.45
C LEU A 59 12.49 19.18 -7.26
N ALA A 60 12.66 17.86 -7.42
CA ALA A 60 11.71 17.01 -8.13
C ALA A 60 10.35 16.97 -7.42
N TYR A 61 10.33 16.76 -6.09
CA TYR A 61 9.11 16.75 -5.30
C TYR A 61 8.32 18.07 -5.41
N ILE A 62 9.00 19.21 -5.31
CA ILE A 62 8.36 20.52 -5.45
C ILE A 62 7.78 20.69 -6.85
N SER A 63 8.57 20.38 -7.89
CA SER A 63 8.14 20.49 -9.29
C SER A 63 6.94 19.60 -9.62
N GLU A 64 7.00 18.31 -9.22
CA GLU A 64 5.95 17.32 -9.47
C GLU A 64 4.66 17.61 -8.70
N SER A 65 4.76 18.25 -7.53
CA SER A 65 3.59 18.57 -6.71
C SER A 65 2.69 19.62 -7.35
N GLY A 66 3.23 20.48 -8.24
CA GLY A 66 2.53 21.63 -8.82
C GLY A 66 2.07 22.68 -7.79
N LYS A 67 2.52 22.60 -6.53
CA LYS A 67 2.11 23.48 -5.43
C LYS A 67 3.21 24.43 -4.99
N ASN A 68 2.83 25.54 -4.37
CA ASN A 68 3.77 26.45 -3.70
C ASN A 68 4.45 25.73 -2.51
N PRO A 69 5.79 25.84 -2.34
CA PRO A 69 6.53 25.24 -1.22
C PRO A 69 5.98 25.60 0.17
N VAL A 70 5.45 26.81 0.35
CA VAL A 70 4.83 27.23 1.62
C VAL A 70 3.61 26.37 1.92
N SER A 71 2.75 26.14 0.93
CA SER A 71 1.56 25.30 1.06
C SER A 71 1.91 23.84 1.38
N LEU A 72 2.97 23.31 0.77
CA LEU A 72 3.46 21.95 1.03
C LEU A 72 3.91 21.76 2.48
N VAL A 73 4.67 22.73 3.02
CA VAL A 73 5.10 22.70 4.42
C VAL A 73 3.89 22.85 5.36
N MET A 74 2.98 23.77 5.09
CA MET A 74 1.78 23.95 5.91
C MET A 74 0.91 22.70 5.96
N GLU A 75 0.67 22.07 4.81
CA GLU A 75 -0.11 20.83 4.72
C GLU A 75 0.56 19.69 5.52
N TYR A 76 1.88 19.56 5.43
CA TYR A 76 2.63 18.58 6.22
C TYR A 76 2.52 18.88 7.72
N MET A 77 2.72 20.13 8.13
CA MET A 77 2.75 20.54 9.54
C MET A 77 1.37 20.42 10.20
N GLN A 78 0.31 20.74 9.47
CA GLN A 78 -1.06 20.50 9.89
C GLN A 78 -1.34 19.01 10.13
N ARG A 79 -0.83 18.11 9.27
CA ARG A 79 -0.99 16.66 9.45
C ARG A 79 -0.30 16.14 10.71
N VAL A 80 0.88 16.67 11.04
CA VAL A 80 1.62 16.28 12.26
C VAL A 80 1.18 17.05 13.51
N GLY A 81 0.15 17.89 13.40
CA GLY A 81 -0.42 18.63 14.53
C GLY A 81 0.47 19.77 15.06
N VAL A 82 1.39 20.29 14.24
CA VAL A 82 2.33 21.35 14.63
C VAL A 82 1.98 22.65 13.90
N GLN A 83 1.89 23.76 14.64
CA GLN A 83 1.78 25.10 14.03
C GLN A 83 3.14 25.61 13.59
N VAL A 84 3.21 26.13 12.35
CA VAL A 84 4.41 26.73 11.79
C VAL A 84 4.45 28.21 12.15
N VAL A 85 5.53 28.62 12.81
CA VAL A 85 5.79 30.03 13.10
C VAL A 85 7.02 30.47 12.32
N PHE A 86 6.85 31.48 11.47
CA PHE A 86 7.95 32.06 10.71
C PHE A 86 8.57 33.24 11.46
N ASP A 87 9.77 33.02 11.95
CA ASP A 87 10.62 34.05 12.55
C ASP A 87 11.31 34.85 11.45
N LYS A 88 11.07 36.16 11.43
CA LYS A 88 11.67 37.08 10.45
C LYS A 88 13.00 37.61 10.99
N CYS A 89 14.08 37.45 10.22
CA CYS A 89 15.35 38.13 10.46
C CYS A 89 15.59 39.12 9.30
N ILE A 90 15.70 40.41 9.62
CA ILE A 90 16.05 41.44 8.65
C ILE A 90 17.56 41.59 8.73
N ASP A 91 18.27 41.20 7.67
CA ASP A 91 19.70 41.46 7.55
C ASP A 91 19.91 42.68 6.63
N LYS A 92 21.00 43.42 6.82
CA LYS A 92 21.24 44.73 6.17
C LYS A 92 21.45 44.58 4.66
N GLY A 93 20.36 44.40 3.92
CA GLY A 93 20.34 44.21 2.46
C GLY A 93 19.24 43.30 1.91
N GLY A 94 18.41 42.65 2.75
CA GLY A 94 17.31 41.79 2.28
C GLY A 94 16.49 41.13 3.38
N PHE A 95 15.59 40.23 3.00
CA PHE A 95 14.71 39.49 3.92
C PHE A 95 15.19 38.05 4.08
N GLN A 96 15.39 37.60 5.32
CA GLN A 96 15.59 36.19 5.64
C GLN A 96 14.46 35.70 6.56
N VAL A 97 13.94 34.52 6.27
CA VAL A 97 12.91 33.88 7.10
C VAL A 97 13.45 32.56 7.64
N SER A 98 13.11 32.28 8.89
CA SER A 98 13.40 31.01 9.54
C SER A 98 12.14 30.42 10.17
N THR A 99 12.13 29.11 10.37
CA THR A 99 11.07 28.40 11.09
C THR A 99 11.67 27.27 11.91
N VAL A 100 10.98 26.87 12.97
CA VAL A 100 11.38 25.73 13.79
C VAL A 100 10.63 24.48 13.33
N VAL A 101 11.37 23.41 13.06
CA VAL A 101 10.84 22.08 12.73
C VAL A 101 11.62 21.07 13.55
N ASP A 102 10.92 20.21 14.28
CA ASP A 102 11.51 19.21 15.19
C ASP A 102 12.49 19.81 16.22
N GLY A 103 12.19 21.02 16.71
CA GLY A 103 13.05 21.74 17.65
C GLY A 103 14.31 22.34 17.04
N VAL A 104 14.52 22.20 15.73
CA VAL A 104 15.66 22.78 14.99
C VAL A 104 15.19 23.98 14.17
N ARG A 105 15.94 25.10 14.25
CA ARG A 105 15.67 26.30 13.44
C ARG A 105 16.29 26.15 12.05
N TRP A 106 15.47 26.31 11.02
CA TRP A 106 15.85 26.27 9.61
C TRP A 106 15.68 27.65 8.99
N SER A 107 16.72 28.16 8.32
CA SER A 107 16.71 29.48 7.68
C SER A 107 16.85 29.35 6.17
N GLY A 108 16.05 30.11 5.41
CA GLY A 108 16.23 30.27 3.96
C GLY A 108 17.39 31.20 3.62
N VAL A 109 17.63 31.43 2.32
CA VAL A 109 18.60 32.44 1.89
C VAL A 109 18.02 33.87 2.04
N VAL A 110 18.90 34.87 1.93
CA VAL A 110 18.48 36.28 1.91
C VAL A 110 17.85 36.58 0.54
N CYS A 111 16.61 37.06 0.54
CA CYS A 111 15.85 37.36 -0.68
C CYS A 111 15.44 38.84 -0.76
N SER A 112 15.03 39.27 -1.95
CA SER A 112 14.59 40.65 -2.22
C SER A 112 13.24 40.98 -1.59
N SER A 113 12.39 39.97 -1.38
CA SER A 113 11.05 40.12 -0.79
C SER A 113 10.76 39.13 0.33
N LYS A 114 9.83 39.50 1.23
CA LYS A 114 9.34 38.61 2.30
C LYS A 114 8.70 37.33 1.77
N ARG A 115 8.07 37.39 0.59
CA ARG A 115 7.40 36.24 -0.03
C ARG A 115 8.43 35.22 -0.52
N GLU A 116 9.46 35.68 -1.22
CA GLU A 116 10.57 34.84 -1.67
C GLU A 116 11.32 34.24 -0.48
N ALA A 117 11.58 35.02 0.56
CA ALA A 117 12.25 34.53 1.76
C ALA A 117 11.48 33.39 2.45
N LYS A 118 10.14 33.46 2.49
CA LYS A 118 9.28 32.37 2.99
C LYS A 118 9.36 31.12 2.12
N VAL A 119 9.26 31.29 0.80
CA VAL A 119 9.36 30.17 -0.16
C VAL A 119 10.73 29.50 -0.02
N SER A 120 11.80 30.28 0.08
CA SER A 120 13.17 29.81 0.27
C SER A 120 13.32 29.01 1.56
N CYS A 121 12.85 29.54 2.68
CA CYS A 121 12.82 28.83 3.95
C CYS A 121 12.05 27.49 3.84
N CYS A 122 10.90 27.48 3.17
CA CYS A 122 10.10 26.26 2.99
C CYS A 122 10.79 25.24 2.08
N ARG A 123 11.55 25.67 1.07
CA ARG A 123 12.35 24.75 0.23
C ARG A 123 13.42 24.02 1.05
N VAL A 124 14.13 24.74 1.92
CA VAL A 124 15.11 24.17 2.85
C VAL A 124 14.44 23.18 3.82
N VAL A 125 13.27 23.53 4.35
CA VAL A 125 12.49 22.65 5.24
C VAL A 125 12.02 21.39 4.50
N ILE A 126 11.50 21.50 3.27
CA ILE A 126 11.09 20.33 2.47
C ILE A 126 12.29 19.40 2.24
N ASP A 127 13.45 19.95 1.90
CA ASP A 127 14.66 19.17 1.72
C ASP A 127 15.09 18.45 3.01
N TYR A 128 15.04 19.14 4.15
CA TYR A 128 15.25 18.52 5.46
C TYR A 128 14.25 17.38 5.71
N LEU A 129 12.95 17.61 5.52
CA LEU A 129 11.91 16.61 5.75
C LEU A 129 12.07 15.39 4.84
N ILE A 130 12.51 15.58 3.59
CA ILE A 130 12.85 14.49 2.67
C ILE A 130 14.08 13.73 3.15
N ARG A 131 15.15 14.43 3.55
CA ARG A 131 16.38 13.80 4.10
C ARG A 131 16.13 13.03 5.40
N GLN A 132 15.20 13.49 6.22
CA GLN A 132 14.75 12.78 7.43
C GLN A 132 13.74 11.65 7.13
N GLY A 133 13.38 11.42 5.86
CA GLY A 133 12.41 10.40 5.47
C GLY A 133 10.96 10.69 5.86
N LYS A 134 10.67 11.92 6.30
CA LYS A 134 9.34 12.38 6.72
C LYS A 134 8.44 12.74 5.54
N ILE A 135 9.03 13.15 4.42
CA ILE A 135 8.36 13.29 3.12
C ILE A 135 8.97 12.25 2.16
N ARG A 136 8.14 11.33 1.66
CA ARG A 136 8.57 10.33 0.68
C ARG A 136 8.38 10.87 -0.74
N THR A 137 9.46 10.91 -1.51
CA THR A 137 9.46 11.28 -2.93
C THR A 137 9.35 10.05 -3.83
N ARG A 138 8.93 10.22 -5.08
CA ARG A 138 8.82 9.12 -6.04
C ARG A 138 10.18 8.51 -6.42
N SER A 139 11.28 9.25 -6.25
CA SER A 139 12.67 8.77 -6.42
C SER A 139 13.25 8.06 -5.20
N SER A 140 12.55 8.06 -4.06
CA SER A 140 12.94 7.26 -2.85
C SER A 140 12.86 5.74 -3.08
N CYS A 141 12.42 5.32 -4.27
CA CYS A 141 12.31 3.92 -4.68
C CYS A 141 13.60 3.36 -5.30
N GLU A 142 14.57 4.21 -5.67
CA GLU A 142 15.75 3.79 -6.48
C GLU A 142 17.12 4.07 -5.85
N GLY A 143 17.17 4.57 -4.61
CA GLY A 143 18.41 4.65 -3.83
C GLY A 143 18.14 4.24 -2.40
N GLY A 144 18.62 3.05 -2.01
CA GLY A 144 18.33 2.40 -0.74
C GLY A 144 18.42 3.35 0.45
N ILE A 145 17.31 3.45 1.19
CA ILE A 145 17.28 4.05 2.51
C ILE A 145 17.81 3.00 3.48
N GLN A 146 18.94 3.26 4.13
CA GLN A 146 19.27 2.63 5.40
C GLN A 146 18.32 3.20 6.47
N LEU A 147 17.13 2.58 6.58
CA LEU A 147 16.43 2.55 7.85
C LEU A 147 17.26 1.65 8.76
N LYS A 148 17.45 2.02 10.02
CA LYS A 148 18.12 1.12 10.98
C LYS A 148 17.45 -0.26 11.06
N ASN A 149 16.16 -0.38 10.66
CA ASN A 149 15.50 -1.59 10.18
C ASN A 149 14.48 -1.23 9.07
N SER A 150 14.51 -1.89 7.91
CA SER A 150 13.59 -1.64 6.78
C SER A 150 12.12 -1.85 7.16
N ILE A 151 11.16 -1.26 6.42
CA ILE A 151 9.71 -1.51 6.61
C ILE A 151 9.38 -3.02 6.54
N PHE A 152 10.20 -3.78 5.81
CA PHE A 152 10.07 -5.22 5.64
C PHE A 152 10.38 -5.99 6.95
N GLU A 153 11.42 -5.57 7.67
CA GLU A 153 11.77 -6.12 8.99
C GLU A 153 10.73 -5.74 10.05
N GLN A 154 10.13 -4.55 9.94
CA GLN A 154 9.02 -4.15 10.81
C GLN A 154 7.77 -5.00 10.56
N MET A 155 7.44 -5.29 9.29
CA MET A 155 6.35 -6.20 8.94
C MET A 155 6.60 -7.60 9.50
N GLU A 156 7.80 -8.13 9.32
CA GLU A 156 8.18 -9.42 9.89
C GLU A 156 8.07 -9.43 11.42
N SER A 157 8.65 -8.45 12.09
CA SER A 157 8.61 -8.33 13.56
C SER A 157 7.18 -8.22 14.10
N ALA A 158 6.33 -7.40 13.46
CA ALA A 158 4.92 -7.26 13.86
C ALA A 158 4.13 -8.56 13.67
N LEU A 159 4.35 -9.27 12.56
CA LEU A 159 3.71 -10.57 12.30
C LEU A 159 4.11 -11.60 13.36
N TYR A 160 5.40 -11.74 13.63
CA TYR A 160 5.90 -12.71 14.61
C TYR A 160 5.47 -12.36 16.02
N SER A 161 5.43 -11.06 16.38
CA SER A 161 4.89 -10.63 17.68
C SER A 161 3.43 -11.04 17.85
N CYS A 162 2.62 -10.91 16.78
CA CYS A 162 1.23 -11.37 16.79
C CYS A 162 1.14 -12.90 16.90
N PHE A 163 1.99 -13.63 16.18
CA PHE A 163 2.03 -15.09 16.24
C PHE A 163 2.42 -15.60 17.63
N ASP A 164 3.48 -15.04 18.22
CA ASP A 164 3.97 -15.43 19.54
C ASP A 164 2.93 -15.14 20.64
N TYR A 165 2.21 -14.01 20.52
CA TYR A 165 1.10 -13.69 21.40
C TYR A 165 -0.01 -14.75 21.34
N GLU A 166 -0.40 -15.18 20.13
CA GLU A 166 -1.44 -16.20 19.96
C GLU A 166 -0.97 -17.59 20.42
N CYS A 167 0.30 -17.92 20.19
CA CYS A 167 0.93 -19.14 20.72
C CYS A 167 0.99 -19.16 22.24
N SER A 168 1.12 -18.00 22.90
CA SER A 168 1.07 -17.93 24.38
C SER A 168 -0.28 -18.38 24.94
N SER A 169 -1.35 -18.22 24.15
CA SER A 169 -2.72 -18.62 24.50
C SER A 169 -3.11 -19.99 23.95
N ASN A 170 -2.37 -20.53 22.98
CA ASN A 170 -2.66 -21.81 22.33
C ASN A 170 -1.37 -22.54 21.91
N SER A 171 -0.97 -23.53 22.72
CA SER A 171 0.28 -24.29 22.52
C SER A 171 0.28 -25.13 21.24
N GLU A 172 -0.88 -25.54 20.71
CA GLU A 172 -0.97 -26.31 19.47
C GLU A 172 -0.55 -25.48 18.24
N LEU A 173 -0.74 -24.15 18.28
CA LEU A 173 -0.32 -23.25 17.19
C LEU A 173 1.19 -23.23 17.00
N LYS A 174 1.98 -23.44 18.06
CA LYS A 174 3.45 -23.38 18.00
C LYS A 174 4.01 -24.48 17.08
N ALA A 175 3.33 -25.62 16.98
CA ALA A 175 3.71 -26.70 16.07
C ALA A 175 3.40 -26.41 14.59
N SER A 176 2.67 -25.32 14.29
CA SER A 176 2.22 -24.96 12.94
C SER A 176 3.12 -23.95 12.19
N GLU A 177 4.21 -23.48 12.80
CA GLU A 177 5.07 -22.38 12.31
C GLU A 177 5.86 -22.68 11.02
N LYS A 178 5.62 -23.79 10.32
CA LYS A 178 6.43 -24.17 9.14
C LYS A 178 6.51 -23.08 8.06
N VAL A 179 5.40 -22.40 7.79
CA VAL A 179 5.35 -21.20 6.94
C VAL A 179 4.36 -20.25 7.58
N ILE A 180 4.75 -18.99 7.73
CA ILE A 180 3.88 -17.91 8.17
C ILE A 180 3.84 -16.83 7.09
N ALA A 181 2.68 -16.23 6.90
CA ALA A 181 2.51 -15.14 5.96
C ALA A 181 1.62 -14.04 6.58
N GLY A 182 1.77 -12.83 6.07
CA GLY A 182 1.00 -11.68 6.51
C GLY A 182 0.74 -10.71 5.36
N ILE A 183 -0.49 -10.18 5.27
CA ILE A 183 -0.82 -9.07 4.39
C ILE A 183 -0.99 -7.82 5.25
N PHE A 184 -0.23 -6.80 4.88
CA PHE A 184 -0.23 -5.49 5.52
C PHE A 184 -0.88 -4.45 4.61
N MET A 185 -1.55 -3.48 5.20
CA MET A 185 -1.98 -2.25 4.54
C MET A 185 -1.14 -1.10 5.07
N VAL A 186 -0.48 -0.37 4.17
CA VAL A 186 0.25 0.85 4.52
C VAL A 186 -0.58 2.04 4.08
N ASP A 187 -0.77 2.99 5.00
CA ASP A 187 -1.30 4.32 4.70
C ASP A 187 -0.16 5.32 4.63
N ALA A 188 0.18 5.75 3.41
CA ALA A 188 1.27 6.69 3.19
C ALA A 188 1.01 8.09 3.77
N VAL A 189 -0.26 8.47 3.97
CA VAL A 189 -0.63 9.79 4.51
C VAL A 189 -0.60 9.78 6.03
N ALA A 190 -1.15 8.72 6.64
CA ALA A 190 -1.12 8.54 8.09
C ALA A 190 0.25 8.04 8.61
N ALA A 191 1.11 7.57 7.71
CA ALA A 191 2.38 6.90 8.03
C ALA A 191 2.20 5.64 8.91
N GLU A 192 1.09 4.92 8.71
CA GLU A 192 0.73 3.73 9.48
C GLU A 192 0.89 2.45 8.66
N CYS A 193 1.17 1.34 9.35
CA CYS A 193 1.23 0.00 8.79
C CYS A 193 0.36 -0.93 9.63
N HIS A 194 -0.67 -1.50 8.99
CA HIS A 194 -1.69 -2.31 9.66
C HIS A 194 -1.57 -3.77 9.19
N LEU A 195 -1.42 -4.72 10.11
CA LEU A 195 -1.52 -6.14 9.80
C LEU A 195 -3.01 -6.50 9.57
N ILE A 196 -3.38 -6.77 8.32
CA ILE A 196 -4.78 -6.99 7.93
C ILE A 196 -5.18 -8.45 8.09
N SER A 197 -4.28 -9.36 7.72
CA SER A 197 -4.53 -10.79 7.82
C SER A 197 -3.20 -11.53 7.88
N TRP A 198 -3.13 -12.55 8.72
CA TRP A 198 -2.01 -13.47 8.76
C TRP A 198 -2.50 -14.91 8.87
N ALA A 199 -1.63 -15.85 8.55
CA ALA A 199 -1.90 -17.28 8.65
C ALA A 199 -0.60 -18.09 8.68
N THR A 200 -0.69 -19.30 9.22
CA THR A 200 0.31 -20.36 9.02
C THR A 200 -0.23 -21.45 8.08
N GLY A 201 0.67 -22.28 7.54
CA GLY A 201 0.29 -23.53 6.88
C GLY A 201 1.04 -23.82 5.59
N ASN A 202 1.10 -25.09 5.23
CA ASN A 202 1.93 -25.60 4.13
C ASN A 202 1.36 -26.89 3.49
N LYS A 203 0.06 -27.14 3.65
CA LYS A 203 -0.64 -28.33 3.13
C LYS A 203 -1.90 -27.95 2.37
N CYS A 204 -2.40 -28.89 1.59
CA CYS A 204 -3.68 -28.79 0.88
C CYS A 204 -4.63 -29.88 1.36
N VAL A 205 -5.92 -29.72 1.03
CA VAL A 205 -6.92 -30.76 1.22
C VAL A 205 -6.54 -32.01 0.40
N GLN A 206 -6.94 -33.18 0.88
CA GLN A 206 -6.91 -34.42 0.11
C GLN A 206 -8.16 -34.53 -0.77
N GLY A 207 -8.08 -35.30 -1.86
CA GLY A 207 -9.21 -35.57 -2.75
C GLY A 207 -10.44 -36.11 -2.01
N SER A 208 -10.22 -36.99 -1.03
CA SER A 208 -11.27 -37.58 -0.18
C SER A 208 -12.02 -36.58 0.70
N ALA A 209 -11.44 -35.41 0.97
CA ALA A 209 -12.03 -34.36 1.80
C ALA A 209 -12.54 -33.15 0.97
N LEU A 210 -12.51 -33.24 -0.36
CA LEU A 210 -13.17 -32.26 -1.22
C LEU A 210 -14.68 -32.28 -1.02
N CYS A 211 -15.29 -31.10 -1.07
CA CYS A 211 -16.74 -30.95 -1.02
C CYS A 211 -17.25 -30.08 -2.18
N THR A 212 -18.49 -30.30 -2.56
CA THR A 212 -19.19 -29.54 -3.62
C THR A 212 -20.00 -28.36 -3.06
N ASN A 213 -20.21 -28.30 -1.74
CA ASN A 213 -20.97 -27.24 -1.07
C ASN A 213 -20.13 -26.01 -0.68
N GLY A 214 -18.82 -26.03 -0.97
CA GLY A 214 -17.92 -24.91 -0.68
C GLY A 214 -17.50 -24.75 0.78
N CYS A 215 -17.74 -25.75 1.63
CA CYS A 215 -17.37 -25.72 3.05
C CYS A 215 -15.90 -26.09 3.35
N THR A 216 -15.17 -26.67 2.38
CA THR A 216 -13.77 -27.08 2.54
C THR A 216 -12.82 -26.06 1.93
N VAL A 217 -11.71 -25.80 2.63
CA VAL A 217 -10.59 -25.00 2.09
C VAL A 217 -9.64 -25.92 1.35
N ASN A 218 -9.56 -25.75 0.02
CA ASN A 218 -8.73 -26.63 -0.81
C ASN A 218 -7.22 -26.44 -0.60
N ASP A 219 -6.79 -25.22 -0.30
CA ASP A 219 -5.38 -24.89 -0.13
C ASP A 219 -5.17 -24.04 1.12
N SER A 220 -4.41 -24.62 2.06
CA SER A 220 -4.12 -24.06 3.37
C SER A 220 -2.66 -23.65 3.49
N HIS A 221 -1.98 -23.32 2.39
CA HIS A 221 -0.71 -22.60 2.48
C HIS A 221 -0.94 -21.19 3.04
N ALA A 222 -0.03 -20.75 3.90
CA ALA A 222 -0.11 -19.50 4.65
C ALA A 222 -0.48 -18.30 3.75
N GLU A 223 0.24 -18.10 2.64
CA GLU A 223 0.03 -17.00 1.71
C GLU A 223 -1.33 -17.05 0.99
N VAL A 224 -1.87 -18.26 0.79
CA VAL A 224 -3.19 -18.46 0.20
C VAL A 224 -4.28 -18.14 1.22
N LEU A 225 -4.12 -18.58 2.47
CA LEU A 225 -5.03 -18.27 3.57
C LEU A 225 -5.03 -16.77 3.90
N CYS A 226 -3.86 -16.13 3.91
CA CYS A 226 -3.74 -14.68 4.09
C CYS A 226 -4.56 -13.93 3.06
N ARG A 227 -4.44 -14.28 1.77
CA ARG A 227 -5.27 -13.67 0.74
C ARG A 227 -6.76 -13.86 1.03
N ARG A 228 -7.20 -15.05 1.49
CA ARG A 228 -8.61 -15.28 1.85
C ARG A 228 -9.04 -14.40 3.04
N GLY A 229 -8.16 -14.20 4.02
CA GLY A 229 -8.35 -13.25 5.11
C GLY A 229 -8.51 -11.81 4.60
N LEU A 230 -7.65 -11.38 3.68
CA LEU A 230 -7.79 -10.10 2.99
C LEU A 230 -9.15 -9.97 2.31
N LEU A 231 -9.68 -11.01 1.64
CA LEU A 231 -11.00 -10.91 0.99
C LEU A 231 -12.11 -10.59 2.01
N ARG A 232 -12.05 -11.17 3.22
CA ARG A 232 -13.00 -10.83 4.30
C ARG A 232 -12.88 -9.36 4.70
N PHE A 233 -11.66 -8.86 4.84
CA PHE A 233 -11.42 -7.45 5.11
C PHE A 233 -11.96 -6.54 3.99
N LEU A 234 -11.75 -6.90 2.72
CA LEU A 234 -12.29 -6.12 1.59
C LEU A 234 -13.83 -6.08 1.61
N TYR A 235 -14.52 -7.19 1.91
CA TYR A 235 -15.97 -7.19 2.08
C TYR A 235 -16.42 -6.31 3.26
N GLN A 236 -15.74 -6.38 4.42
CA GLN A 236 -16.01 -5.49 5.55
C GLN A 236 -15.86 -4.02 5.15
N GLN A 237 -14.84 -3.70 4.33
CA GLN A 237 -14.62 -2.34 3.86
C GLN A 237 -15.66 -1.87 2.83
N LEU A 238 -16.29 -2.79 2.08
CA LEU A 238 -17.47 -2.48 1.28
C LEU A 238 -18.66 -2.14 2.18
N GLU A 239 -18.89 -2.90 3.26
CA GLU A 239 -19.95 -2.58 4.23
C GLU A 239 -19.72 -1.23 4.92
N VAL A 240 -18.47 -0.93 5.30
CA VAL A 240 -18.08 0.38 5.83
C VAL A 240 -18.38 1.46 4.80
N TYR A 241 -18.03 1.27 3.53
CA TYR A 241 -18.31 2.24 2.46
C TYR A 241 -19.81 2.54 2.33
N LEU A 242 -20.66 1.51 2.42
CA LEU A 242 -22.12 1.65 2.33
C LEU A 242 -22.71 2.43 3.51
N ARG A 243 -22.05 2.41 4.68
CA ARG A 243 -22.49 3.15 5.87
C ARG A 243 -21.89 4.56 5.94
N ASP A 244 -20.60 4.67 5.66
CA ASP A 244 -19.80 5.89 5.74
C ASP A 244 -18.61 5.80 4.76
N GLU A 245 -18.78 6.42 3.59
CA GLU A 245 -17.75 6.45 2.54
C GLU A 245 -16.41 7.02 3.04
N GLN A 246 -16.43 7.96 3.99
CA GLN A 246 -15.21 8.62 4.46
C GLN A 246 -14.33 7.71 5.32
N LYS A 247 -14.91 6.68 5.94
CA LYS A 247 -14.19 5.71 6.77
C LYS A 247 -13.70 4.48 6.01
N SER A 248 -14.18 4.25 4.80
CA SER A 248 -13.75 3.10 3.99
C SER A 248 -12.37 3.32 3.37
N ILE A 249 -11.62 2.25 3.15
CA ILE A 249 -10.41 2.26 2.31
C ILE A 249 -10.71 2.54 0.84
N PHE A 250 -11.97 2.51 0.43
CA PHE A 250 -12.40 2.73 -0.95
C PHE A 250 -12.86 4.16 -1.21
N ARG A 251 -12.81 4.53 -2.48
CA ARG A 251 -13.48 5.71 -3.04
C ARG A 251 -14.13 5.34 -4.38
N LYS A 252 -15.16 6.06 -4.79
CA LYS A 252 -15.79 5.83 -6.10
C LYS A 252 -15.11 6.65 -7.20
N VAL A 253 -14.73 5.99 -8.29
CA VAL A 253 -14.11 6.64 -9.46
C VAL A 253 -14.75 6.06 -10.72
N MET A 254 -15.40 6.91 -11.53
CA MET A 254 -16.13 6.49 -12.74
C MET A 254 -17.09 5.32 -12.48
N GLY A 255 -17.89 5.42 -11.39
CA GLY A 255 -18.90 4.42 -11.06
C GLY A 255 -18.38 3.12 -10.42
N ARG A 256 -17.07 2.92 -10.28
CA ARG A 256 -16.48 1.72 -9.64
C ARG A 256 -15.72 2.09 -8.38
N LEU A 257 -15.79 1.25 -7.35
CA LEU A 257 -14.97 1.41 -6.16
C LEU A 257 -13.51 1.14 -6.50
N THR A 258 -12.62 1.98 -5.98
CA THR A 258 -11.18 1.87 -6.19
C THR A 258 -10.51 2.13 -4.84
N LEU A 259 -9.41 1.42 -4.55
CA LEU A 259 -8.61 1.66 -3.37
C LEU A 259 -8.16 3.14 -3.33
N ARG A 260 -8.16 3.75 -2.15
CA ARG A 260 -7.63 5.12 -1.99
C ARG A 260 -6.15 5.16 -2.39
N PRO A 261 -5.68 6.22 -3.09
CA PRO A 261 -4.32 6.25 -3.64
C PRO A 261 -3.21 6.21 -2.61
N SER A 262 -3.47 6.63 -1.36
CA SER A 262 -2.51 6.57 -0.26
C SER A 262 -2.32 5.17 0.32
N LEU A 263 -3.21 4.23 -0.01
CA LEU A 263 -3.24 2.89 0.58
C LEU A 263 -2.60 1.87 -0.36
N THR A 264 -1.71 1.06 0.20
CA THR A 264 -1.05 -0.03 -0.52
C THR A 264 -1.09 -1.32 0.28
N PHE A 265 -1.19 -2.46 -0.41
CA PHE A 265 -1.12 -3.78 0.22
C PHE A 265 0.24 -4.44 0.00
N HIS A 266 0.76 -5.09 1.03
CA HIS A 266 2.10 -5.67 1.08
C HIS A 266 1.99 -7.10 1.58
N LEU A 267 2.63 -8.06 0.91
CA LEU A 267 2.64 -9.46 1.32
C LEU A 267 4.01 -9.84 1.86
N PHE A 268 4.06 -10.34 3.10
CA PHE A 268 5.20 -11.03 3.67
C PHE A 268 4.94 -12.55 3.67
N ILE A 269 5.97 -13.33 3.34
CA ILE A 269 5.98 -14.80 3.48
C ILE A 269 7.32 -15.19 4.11
N SER A 270 7.32 -16.00 5.16
CA SER A 270 8.56 -16.37 5.87
C SER A 270 9.56 -17.13 4.99
N THR A 271 9.12 -17.70 3.87
CA THR A 271 9.97 -18.42 2.93
C THR A 271 9.40 -18.32 1.52
N ALA A 272 10.24 -18.44 0.49
CA ALA A 272 9.82 -18.32 -0.90
C ALA A 272 8.57 -19.18 -1.21
N PRO A 273 7.64 -18.72 -2.06
CA PRO A 273 6.41 -19.45 -2.35
C PRO A 273 6.72 -20.76 -3.08
N CYS A 274 6.00 -21.84 -2.75
CA CYS A 274 6.19 -23.13 -3.42
C CYS A 274 5.90 -23.04 -4.93
N GLY A 275 6.62 -23.83 -5.72
CA GLY A 275 6.58 -23.76 -7.18
C GLY A 275 7.90 -23.23 -7.74
N ASP A 276 7.84 -22.52 -8.88
CA ASP A 276 9.02 -21.98 -9.57
C ASP A 276 9.87 -21.04 -8.70
N GLY A 277 9.27 -20.39 -7.68
CA GLY A 277 9.97 -19.50 -6.75
C GLY A 277 10.96 -20.21 -5.81
N ARG A 278 10.93 -21.54 -5.71
CA ARG A 278 11.88 -22.36 -4.93
C ARG A 278 12.82 -23.22 -5.78
N ILE A 279 12.71 -23.17 -7.11
CA ILE A 279 13.52 -24.02 -7.99
C ILE A 279 14.82 -23.31 -8.36
N PHE A 280 15.80 -23.38 -7.46
CA PHE A 280 17.15 -22.87 -7.69
C PHE A 280 18.23 -23.55 -6.88
N SER A 281 19.46 -23.41 -7.35
CA SER A 281 20.66 -23.89 -6.64
C SER A 281 21.14 -22.81 -5.69
N PHE A 282 21.44 -23.18 -4.44
CA PHE A 282 21.90 -22.26 -3.38
C PHE A 282 23.22 -21.53 -3.66
N SER A 283 23.85 -21.75 -4.82
CA SER A 283 25.14 -21.18 -5.21
C SER A 283 25.05 -19.81 -5.90
N SER A 284 23.85 -19.29 -6.18
CA SER A 284 23.67 -17.97 -6.78
C SER A 284 23.31 -16.95 -5.69
N GLU A 285 24.31 -16.19 -5.24
CA GLU A 285 24.15 -15.08 -4.31
C GLU A 285 23.60 -13.86 -5.06
N ASP A 286 22.26 -13.75 -5.16
CA ASP A 286 21.62 -12.53 -5.64
C ASP A 286 20.57 -12.05 -4.63
N VAL A 287 21.05 -11.25 -3.67
CA VAL A 287 20.28 -10.65 -2.55
C VAL A 287 19.69 -9.29 -2.94
N ALA A 288 19.71 -8.93 -4.23
CA ALA A 288 19.17 -7.66 -4.70
C ALA A 288 17.67 -7.54 -4.34
N SER A 289 17.27 -6.43 -3.73
CA SER A 289 15.86 -6.06 -3.54
C SER A 289 15.53 -4.87 -4.44
N GLY A 290 14.34 -4.82 -5.03
CA GLY A 290 14.03 -3.77 -5.99
C GLY A 290 12.76 -3.96 -6.82
N SER A 291 12.49 -2.93 -7.63
CA SER A 291 11.41 -2.90 -8.63
C SER A 291 11.90 -3.17 -10.05
N ALA A 292 13.21 -3.02 -10.33
CA ALA A 292 13.79 -3.25 -11.65
C ALA A 292 14.06 -4.74 -11.84
N HIS A 293 13.05 -5.50 -12.24
CA HIS A 293 13.12 -6.96 -12.33
C HIS A 293 14.13 -7.40 -13.39
N ARG A 294 15.04 -8.31 -12.99
CA ARG A 294 16.02 -8.95 -13.86
C ARG A 294 15.82 -10.47 -13.75
N PRO A 295 14.79 -11.03 -14.41
CA PRO A 295 14.45 -12.43 -14.25
C PRO A 295 15.58 -13.30 -14.77
N GLU A 296 15.95 -14.34 -14.03
CA GLU A 296 16.89 -15.34 -14.54
C GLU A 296 16.14 -16.20 -15.56
N VAL A 297 16.62 -16.24 -16.80
CA VAL A 297 15.97 -17.00 -17.86
C VAL A 297 16.69 -18.34 -18.01
N ASP A 298 15.96 -19.43 -17.78
CA ASP A 298 16.42 -20.79 -18.03
C ASP A 298 15.30 -21.54 -18.76
N LYS A 299 15.66 -22.24 -19.85
CA LYS A 299 14.71 -22.99 -20.69
C LYS A 299 13.96 -24.08 -19.90
N ASN A 300 14.51 -24.55 -18.79
CA ASN A 300 13.92 -25.57 -17.93
C ASN A 300 13.17 -25.00 -16.72
N LYS A 301 13.12 -23.67 -16.55
CA LYS A 301 12.45 -22.98 -15.43
C LYS A 301 11.24 -22.17 -15.94
N GLY A 302 10.33 -21.80 -15.05
CA GLY A 302 9.12 -21.03 -15.38
C GLY A 302 7.90 -21.87 -15.75
N ALA A 303 8.01 -23.20 -15.84
CA ALA A 303 6.87 -24.08 -16.05
C ALA A 303 5.84 -23.98 -14.91
N LEU A 304 4.55 -24.15 -15.25
CA LEU A 304 3.48 -24.26 -14.26
C LEU A 304 3.65 -25.53 -13.42
N ARG A 305 3.29 -25.48 -12.14
CA ARG A 305 3.49 -26.58 -11.19
C ARG A 305 2.25 -26.83 -10.34
N THR A 306 2.04 -28.09 -9.97
CA THR A 306 0.98 -28.49 -9.06
C THR A 306 1.56 -29.08 -7.78
N LYS A 307 0.91 -28.81 -6.66
CA LYS A 307 1.24 -29.35 -5.34
C LYS A 307 1.03 -30.86 -5.33
N ILE A 308 1.93 -31.56 -4.67
CA ILE A 308 1.82 -33.01 -4.48
C ILE A 308 0.82 -33.25 -3.35
N GLU A 309 -0.17 -34.10 -3.58
CA GLU A 309 -1.12 -34.50 -2.54
C GLU A 309 -0.37 -35.21 -1.40
N CYS A 310 -0.73 -34.92 -0.15
CA CYS A 310 -0.02 -35.38 1.05
C CYS A 310 1.46 -34.96 1.16
N GLY A 311 1.95 -34.08 0.28
CA GLY A 311 3.32 -33.56 0.30
C GLY A 311 3.38 -32.03 0.40
N GLU A 312 4.59 -31.52 0.62
CA GLU A 312 4.87 -30.07 0.72
C GLU A 312 5.53 -29.51 -0.56
N GLY A 313 5.88 -30.41 -1.49
CA GLY A 313 6.54 -30.10 -2.75
C GLY A 313 5.57 -29.85 -3.92
N THR A 314 6.15 -29.59 -5.08
CA THR A 314 5.40 -29.38 -6.33
C THR A 314 6.06 -30.14 -7.48
N VAL A 315 5.27 -30.54 -8.48
CA VAL A 315 5.75 -31.12 -9.74
C VAL A 315 5.31 -30.28 -10.94
N PRO A 316 6.10 -30.25 -12.03
CA PRO A 316 5.67 -29.63 -13.29
C PRO A 316 4.37 -30.24 -13.82
N ILE A 317 3.61 -29.45 -14.56
CA ILE A 317 2.44 -29.94 -15.29
C ILE A 317 2.91 -30.50 -16.65
N PRO A 318 2.61 -31.77 -16.99
CA PRO A 318 2.89 -32.34 -18.31
C PRO A 318 2.12 -31.61 -19.43
N GLY A 319 2.61 -31.69 -20.66
CA GLY A 319 1.98 -31.03 -21.82
C GLY A 319 0.60 -31.58 -22.20
N ASP A 320 0.30 -32.83 -21.84
CA ASP A 320 -0.93 -33.57 -22.20
C ASP A 320 -1.88 -33.76 -21.01
N VAL A 321 -1.96 -32.78 -20.11
CA VAL A 321 -2.74 -32.92 -18.88
C VAL A 321 -4.25 -32.92 -19.15
N HIS A 322 -4.95 -33.98 -18.74
CA HIS A 322 -6.40 -34.07 -18.84
C HIS A 322 -7.05 -33.17 -17.78
N MET A 323 -8.25 -32.64 -18.03
CA MET A 323 -9.00 -31.90 -17.01
C MET A 323 -9.37 -32.80 -15.84
N GLN A 324 -9.29 -32.29 -14.61
CA GLN A 324 -9.72 -33.05 -13.44
C GLN A 324 -11.25 -33.13 -13.38
N THR A 325 -11.78 -34.30 -13.04
CA THR A 325 -13.19 -34.50 -12.74
C THR A 325 -13.38 -34.89 -11.27
N MET A 326 -14.55 -34.59 -10.70
CA MET A 326 -14.82 -34.90 -9.29
C MET A 326 -14.87 -36.40 -9.02
N ASP A 327 -15.52 -37.15 -9.92
CA ASP A 327 -15.58 -38.61 -9.90
C ASP A 327 -14.20 -39.25 -10.10
N GLY A 328 -13.36 -38.68 -10.97
CA GLY A 328 -11.96 -39.09 -11.12
C GLY A 328 -11.19 -38.94 -9.82
N ILE A 329 -11.27 -37.78 -9.16
CA ILE A 329 -10.59 -37.53 -7.89
C ILE A 329 -11.10 -38.46 -6.78
N PHE A 330 -12.42 -38.65 -6.67
CA PHE A 330 -12.99 -39.58 -5.70
C PHE A 330 -12.66 -41.06 -6.03
N GLY A 331 -12.43 -41.38 -7.30
CA GLY A 331 -11.94 -42.66 -7.79
C GLY A 331 -10.44 -42.89 -7.60
N GLY A 332 -9.71 -41.91 -7.02
CA GLY A 332 -8.29 -42.02 -6.71
C GLY A 332 -7.35 -41.26 -7.66
N GLU A 333 -7.88 -40.49 -8.61
CA GLU A 333 -7.05 -39.54 -9.36
C GLU A 333 -6.49 -38.48 -8.43
N ARG A 334 -5.21 -38.15 -8.64
CA ARG A 334 -4.53 -37.16 -7.81
C ARG A 334 -5.18 -35.78 -7.91
N LEU A 335 -5.44 -35.15 -6.76
CA LEU A 335 -5.86 -33.75 -6.71
C LEU A 335 -4.71 -32.80 -7.10
N ARG A 336 -4.90 -32.01 -8.16
CA ARG A 336 -3.91 -31.03 -8.64
C ARG A 336 -4.29 -29.61 -8.24
N THR A 337 -3.70 -29.13 -7.16
CA THR A 337 -3.77 -27.72 -6.76
C THR A 337 -2.55 -26.96 -7.29
N MET A 338 -2.75 -25.81 -7.94
CA MET A 338 -1.64 -24.99 -8.47
C MET A 338 -0.68 -24.51 -7.37
N SER A 339 0.60 -24.35 -7.72
CA SER A 339 1.64 -23.85 -6.82
C SER A 339 1.39 -22.39 -6.36
N CYS A 340 2.01 -21.99 -5.25
CA CYS A 340 1.83 -20.64 -4.72
C CYS A 340 2.48 -19.58 -5.62
N SER A 341 3.63 -19.86 -6.26
CA SER A 341 4.23 -18.95 -7.25
C SER A 341 3.26 -18.71 -8.43
N ASP A 342 2.61 -19.76 -8.93
CA ASP A 342 1.62 -19.64 -10.02
C ASP A 342 0.37 -18.86 -9.57
N LYS A 343 -0.05 -19.02 -8.30
CA LYS A 343 -1.17 -18.26 -7.73
C LYS A 343 -0.84 -16.78 -7.57
N ILE A 344 0.35 -16.45 -7.06
CA ILE A 344 0.81 -15.06 -6.95
C ILE A 344 0.94 -14.43 -8.33
N LEU A 345 1.45 -15.16 -9.33
CA LEU A 345 1.45 -14.72 -10.73
C LEU A 345 0.05 -14.37 -11.24
N LYS A 346 -0.93 -15.23 -10.96
CA LYS A 346 -2.34 -14.96 -11.28
C LYS A 346 -2.83 -13.70 -10.57
N TRP A 347 -2.47 -13.49 -9.31
CA TRP A 347 -2.86 -12.28 -8.57
C TRP A 347 -2.20 -11.01 -9.11
N ASN A 348 -0.95 -11.12 -9.58
CA ASN A 348 -0.27 -10.02 -10.26
C ASN A 348 -0.88 -9.70 -11.63
N SER A 349 -1.64 -10.61 -12.22
CA SER A 349 -2.30 -10.37 -13.52
C SER A 349 -3.76 -9.92 -13.38
N LEU A 350 -4.49 -10.51 -12.44
CA LEU A 350 -5.95 -10.35 -12.29
C LEU A 350 -6.36 -9.62 -11.00
N GLY A 351 -5.39 -9.20 -10.20
CA GLY A 351 -5.59 -8.62 -8.89
C GLY A 351 -5.89 -9.66 -7.80
N ILE A 352 -5.62 -9.28 -6.55
CA ILE A 352 -5.76 -10.16 -5.37
C ILE A 352 -7.22 -10.34 -4.94
N GLN A 353 -8.14 -9.45 -5.31
CA GLN A 353 -9.55 -9.45 -4.88
C GLN A 353 -10.37 -10.66 -5.37
N GLY A 354 -9.98 -11.29 -6.49
CA GLY A 354 -10.73 -12.40 -7.08
C GLY A 354 -12.06 -11.99 -7.75
N CYS A 355 -12.71 -12.93 -8.42
CA CYS A 355 -13.81 -12.67 -9.35
C CYS A 355 -15.00 -11.91 -8.72
N LEU A 356 -15.57 -12.43 -7.63
CA LEU A 356 -16.79 -11.84 -7.04
C LEU A 356 -16.61 -10.36 -6.66
N LEU A 357 -15.48 -9.98 -6.07
CA LEU A 357 -15.22 -8.60 -5.70
C LEU A 357 -15.02 -7.68 -6.92
N THR A 358 -14.59 -8.20 -8.08
CA THR A 358 -14.48 -7.38 -9.31
C THR A 358 -15.80 -6.82 -9.80
N ALA A 359 -16.93 -7.41 -9.37
CA ALA A 359 -18.25 -6.85 -9.65
C ALA A 359 -18.47 -5.48 -8.97
N PHE A 360 -17.75 -5.18 -7.89
CA PHE A 360 -17.94 -3.97 -7.07
C PHE A 360 -16.76 -3.00 -7.17
N MET A 361 -15.54 -3.52 -7.28
CA MET A 361 -14.30 -2.75 -7.19
C MET A 361 -13.34 -3.02 -8.35
N ARG A 362 -12.46 -2.05 -8.61
CA ARG A 362 -11.31 -2.20 -9.51
C ARG A 362 -10.29 -3.18 -8.94
N PRO A 363 -9.43 -3.78 -9.79
CA PRO A 363 -8.39 -4.70 -9.35
C PRO A 363 -7.44 -4.04 -8.35
N VAL A 364 -7.10 -4.78 -7.30
CA VAL A 364 -6.10 -4.39 -6.30
C VAL A 364 -4.90 -5.30 -6.47
N TYR A 365 -3.69 -4.73 -6.37
CA TYR A 365 -2.45 -5.45 -6.53
C TYR A 365 -1.56 -5.27 -5.31
N LEU A 366 -0.64 -6.20 -5.12
CA LEU A 366 0.42 -6.08 -4.12
C LEU A 366 1.43 -5.02 -4.58
N CYS A 367 1.78 -4.11 -3.68
CA CYS A 367 2.85 -3.15 -3.88
C CYS A 367 4.22 -3.81 -3.65
N THR A 368 4.33 -4.64 -2.59
CA THR A 368 5.56 -5.38 -2.28
C THR A 368 5.27 -6.86 -2.04
N LEU A 369 6.26 -7.69 -2.34
CA LEU A 369 6.36 -9.09 -1.93
C LEU A 369 7.68 -9.29 -1.20
N THR A 370 7.59 -9.54 0.11
CA THR A 370 8.72 -9.71 1.01
C THR A 370 8.87 -11.17 1.40
N ILE A 371 10.09 -11.69 1.32
CA ILE A 371 10.40 -13.09 1.63
C ILE A 371 11.42 -13.15 2.78
N GLY A 372 11.12 -13.91 3.84
CA GLY A 372 12.03 -14.08 4.97
C GLY A 372 13.26 -14.95 4.64
N GLN A 373 13.03 -16.10 4.01
CA GLN A 373 14.07 -17.09 3.71
C GLN A 373 13.97 -17.62 2.28
N LEU A 374 15.08 -18.12 1.74
CA LEU A 374 15.17 -18.64 0.37
C LEU A 374 14.82 -17.58 -0.69
N PHE A 375 15.12 -16.31 -0.40
CA PHE A 375 14.95 -15.25 -1.37
C PHE A 375 16.04 -15.31 -2.44
N HIS A 376 15.63 -15.22 -3.69
CA HIS A 376 16.52 -15.01 -4.82
C HIS A 376 15.82 -14.11 -5.83
N TYR A 377 16.42 -12.96 -6.15
CA TYR A 377 15.75 -11.91 -6.91
C TYR A 377 15.33 -12.35 -8.32
N GLY A 378 16.26 -12.91 -9.09
CA GLY A 378 16.00 -13.35 -10.48
C GLY A 378 14.95 -14.47 -10.59
N HIS A 379 14.94 -15.41 -9.65
CA HIS A 379 13.97 -16.50 -9.60
C HIS A 379 12.59 -16.05 -9.16
N LEU A 380 12.54 -15.25 -8.10
CA LEU A 380 11.27 -14.76 -7.59
C LEU A 380 10.58 -13.90 -8.64
N SER A 381 11.29 -12.93 -9.24
CA SER A 381 10.76 -12.05 -10.30
C SER A 381 10.23 -12.83 -11.51
N ARG A 382 10.98 -13.83 -12.00
CA ARG A 382 10.49 -14.75 -13.04
C ARG A 382 9.19 -15.44 -12.59
N SER A 383 9.20 -16.06 -11.42
CA SER A 383 8.13 -16.95 -10.97
C SER A 383 6.79 -16.23 -10.73
N VAL A 384 6.82 -14.99 -10.22
CA VAL A 384 5.61 -14.28 -9.78
C VAL A 384 5.10 -13.20 -10.74
N CYS A 385 5.85 -12.85 -11.79
CA CYS A 385 5.37 -11.88 -12.79
C CYS A 385 6.03 -12.01 -14.16
N CYS A 386 7.37 -12.01 -14.23
CA CYS A 386 8.09 -11.73 -15.48
C CYS A 386 7.99 -12.85 -16.54
N ARG A 387 7.65 -14.09 -16.16
CA ARG A 387 7.56 -15.20 -17.12
C ARG A 387 6.35 -15.16 -18.05
N LEU A 388 5.36 -14.28 -17.81
CA LEU A 388 4.24 -14.11 -18.76
C LEU A 388 4.60 -13.28 -19.99
N GLY A 389 5.74 -12.57 -19.95
CA GLY A 389 6.25 -11.76 -21.06
C GLY A 389 5.34 -10.60 -21.47
N ASP A 390 5.84 -9.78 -22.40
CA ASP A 390 5.11 -8.60 -22.91
C ASP A 390 3.98 -8.97 -23.89
N SER A 391 3.86 -10.24 -24.28
CA SER A 391 2.88 -10.71 -25.26
C SER A 391 1.47 -10.86 -24.67
N LEU A 392 1.32 -10.94 -23.35
CA LEU A 392 0.02 -11.08 -22.69
C LEU A 392 -0.72 -9.74 -22.61
N LYS A 393 -1.70 -9.56 -23.51
CA LYS A 393 -2.60 -8.40 -23.48
C LYS A 393 -3.77 -8.66 -22.53
N LEU A 394 -3.76 -7.99 -21.37
CA LEU A 394 -4.87 -8.05 -20.41
C LEU A 394 -5.92 -6.97 -20.71
N PRO A 395 -7.22 -7.28 -20.56
CA PRO A 395 -8.27 -6.29 -20.77
C PRO A 395 -8.22 -5.23 -19.66
N LEU A 396 -8.49 -3.96 -19.99
CA LEU A 396 -8.64 -2.93 -18.96
C LEU A 396 -9.78 -3.29 -17.98
N PRO A 397 -9.62 -3.01 -16.67
CA PRO A 397 -8.51 -2.32 -16.00
C PRO A 397 -7.39 -3.25 -15.49
N PHE A 398 -7.31 -4.49 -15.96
CA PHE A 398 -6.28 -5.44 -15.53
C PHE A 398 -4.92 -5.11 -16.17
N LYS A 399 -3.84 -5.44 -15.45
CA LYS A 399 -2.47 -5.23 -15.88
C LYS A 399 -1.56 -6.31 -15.28
N LEU A 400 -0.42 -6.55 -15.91
CA LEU A 400 0.64 -7.33 -15.29
C LEU A 400 1.36 -6.45 -14.27
N ASN A 401 1.21 -6.79 -12.99
CA ASN A 401 1.83 -6.09 -11.88
C ASN A 401 3.23 -6.64 -11.60
N HIS A 402 4.20 -5.73 -11.46
CA HIS A 402 5.56 -6.03 -11.04
C HIS A 402 5.77 -5.43 -9.63
N PRO A 403 5.51 -6.20 -8.56
CA PRO A 403 5.68 -5.70 -7.20
C PRO A 403 7.16 -5.49 -6.88
N TYR A 404 7.45 -4.61 -5.92
CA TYR A 404 8.79 -4.53 -5.33
C TYR A 404 9.10 -5.84 -4.61
N LEU A 405 10.22 -6.47 -4.93
CA LEU A 405 10.65 -7.72 -4.30
C LEU A 405 11.69 -7.43 -3.24
N ALA A 406 11.48 -7.94 -2.04
CA ALA A 406 12.34 -7.71 -0.90
C ALA A 406 12.72 -9.01 -0.19
N SER A 407 13.94 -9.07 0.34
CA SER A 407 14.32 -10.01 1.40
C SER A 407 14.19 -9.33 2.76
N CYS A 408 13.86 -10.08 3.80
CA CYS A 408 14.23 -9.69 5.17
C CYS A 408 15.64 -10.19 5.47
N THR A 409 16.47 -9.34 6.08
CA THR A 409 17.86 -9.65 6.45
C THR A 409 18.02 -10.10 7.90
N ALA A 410 16.92 -10.24 8.65
CA ALA A 410 16.97 -10.70 10.03
C ALA A 410 17.42 -12.17 10.08
N GLN A 411 18.72 -12.38 10.26
CA GLN A 411 19.27 -13.65 10.73
C GLN A 411 18.63 -13.94 12.09
N ARG A 412 17.81 -15.00 12.17
CA ARG A 412 17.44 -15.65 13.42
C ARG A 412 18.47 -16.70 13.76
#